data_AF-A0A8H5A082-F1
#
_entry.id   AF-A0A8H5A082-F1
#
_cell.length_a   1.000
_cell.length_b   1.000
_cell.length_c   1.000
_cell.angle_alpha   90.00
_cell.angle_beta   90.00
_cell.angle_gamma   90.00
#
_symmetry.space_group_name_H-M   'P 1'
#
loop_
_entity.id
_entity.type
_entity.pdbx_description
1 polymer ?
#
loop_
_entity_poly.entity_id
_entity_poly.type
_entity_poly.pdbx_seq_one_letter_code
_entity_poly.pdbx_strand_id
1 'polypeptide(L)'
;MIILTFGTGVILFSVALLIVLWQCADKARSRHHRAEFWDKIVFDDWSTRLVTICSTAIQASMGFQIGLAAAAMAAVILETTGSCFSDTAMLSIQRASSSSAGPTDLLPTAWRHCLAGRPLGFLYLVILALKLFVALVSTLAKTRSRVRPMAHWRFAESRPAEMETGLRTENAVDTGDIYRAMLPFDSPQDRATLEYYAGPAVVVNQRTACFAPTLDNVALIYKLNDGSAAGGLYLNASIAVENQIDFIGTDPSKLGKINCSALDGIAPVSNEKTQDSSPLEIPKALDNLAFRRDGPWTTAFTANGTDVFNATICYISQNLPHKYNVTMTGRSVPSEPEFLAEWSTLMAAENGTGILQQLGIGISPDNTRGRGILDLQVHSGPDLWADPDDGMQMLYYDWLPNFNPTREVKTIHAQEVLIPQHWRGFVVVMAIIVAHFVVTALTMVLFAQRTESSLLGNAWQAVSQVVSPDTQDIIRAAGSEGIKDKDMEVLTRSTGRDKEVIALSSGVDSGRTELRVY
;
A
#
# COMPACT_ATOMS: atom_id res chain seq x y z
N MET A 1 -8.48 -31.19 -30.59
CA MET A 1 -8.54 -30.00 -31.47
C MET A 1 -9.43 -28.89 -30.91
N ILE A 2 -10.74 -29.12 -30.67
CA ILE A 2 -11.67 -28.10 -30.15
C ILE A 2 -11.18 -27.44 -28.85
N ILE A 3 -10.67 -28.23 -27.90
CA ILE A 3 -10.12 -27.73 -26.62
C ILE A 3 -8.95 -26.76 -26.84
N LEU A 4 -8.09 -27.02 -27.83
CA LEU A 4 -6.93 -26.18 -28.12
C LEU A 4 -7.36 -24.86 -28.76
N THR A 5 -8.22 -24.90 -29.77
CA THR A 5 -8.64 -23.71 -30.51
C THR A 5 -9.51 -22.79 -29.65
N PHE A 6 -10.53 -23.34 -29.00
CA PHE A 6 -11.41 -22.58 -28.12
C PHE A 6 -10.67 -22.04 -26.89
N GLY A 7 -9.90 -22.90 -26.21
CA GLY A 7 -9.12 -22.50 -25.03
C GLY A 7 -8.10 -21.41 -25.34
N THR A 8 -7.45 -21.48 -26.51
CA THR A 8 -6.49 -20.43 -26.94
C THR A 8 -7.21 -19.11 -27.22
N GLY A 9 -8.38 -19.16 -27.88
CA GLY A 9 -9.20 -17.97 -28.11
C GLY A 9 -9.61 -17.27 -26.81
N VAL A 10 -10.05 -18.05 -25.81
CA VAL A 10 -10.39 -17.53 -24.48
C VAL A 10 -9.18 -16.88 -23.80
N ILE A 11 -8.01 -17.54 -23.81
CA ILE A 11 -6.78 -17.00 -23.22
C ILE A 11 -6.40 -15.66 -23.88
N LEU A 12 -6.39 -15.60 -25.22
CA LEU A 12 -6.01 -14.37 -25.95
C LEU A 12 -6.98 -13.22 -25.68
N PHE A 13 -8.29 -13.51 -25.63
CA PHE A 13 -9.30 -12.51 -25.31
C PHE A 13 -9.14 -11.98 -23.87
N SER A 14 -8.97 -12.87 -22.89
CA SER A 14 -8.75 -12.48 -21.49
C SER A 14 -7.46 -11.67 -21.31
N VAL A 15 -6.38 -12.06 -21.99
CA VAL A 15 -5.11 -11.30 -21.99
C VAL A 15 -5.30 -9.91 -22.58
N ALA A 16 -6.00 -9.79 -23.72
CA ALA A 16 -6.25 -8.50 -24.35
C ALA A 16 -7.01 -7.56 -23.41
N LEU A 17 -8.06 -8.04 -22.75
CA LEU A 17 -8.80 -7.26 -21.75
C LEU A 17 -7.90 -6.79 -20.61
N LEU A 18 -7.04 -7.66 -20.08
CA LEU A 18 -6.10 -7.31 -19.02
C LEU A 18 -5.06 -6.28 -19.48
N ILE A 19 -4.53 -6.39 -20.70
CA ILE A 19 -3.59 -5.41 -21.25
C ILE A 19 -4.25 -4.03 -21.32
N VAL A 20 -5.47 -3.94 -21.86
CA VAL A 20 -6.15 -2.64 -21.97
C VAL A 20 -6.48 -2.08 -20.58
N LEU A 21 -6.86 -2.93 -19.63
CA LEU A 21 -7.09 -2.52 -18.24
C LEU A 21 -5.83 -1.89 -17.61
N TRP A 22 -4.66 -2.51 -17.80
CA TRP A 22 -3.37 -2.00 -17.30
C TRP A 22 -2.91 -0.71 -18.01
N GLN A 23 -3.08 -0.62 -19.33
CA GLN A 23 -2.75 0.60 -20.08
C GLN A 23 -3.61 1.79 -19.66
N CYS A 24 -4.91 1.57 -19.47
CA CYS A 24 -5.80 2.62 -19.03
C CYS A 24 -5.57 3.02 -17.57
N ALA A 25 -5.13 2.09 -16.71
CA ALA A 25 -4.68 2.41 -15.35
C ALA A 25 -3.46 3.34 -15.34
N ASP A 26 -2.52 3.16 -16.26
CA ASP A 26 -1.36 4.05 -16.40
C ASP A 26 -1.74 5.45 -16.92
N LYS A 27 -2.67 5.51 -17.87
CA LYS A 27 -3.28 6.78 -18.33
C LYS A 27 -4.03 7.50 -17.21
N ALA A 28 -4.78 6.77 -16.39
CA ALA A 28 -5.48 7.32 -15.24
C ALA A 28 -4.50 7.94 -14.22
N ARG A 29 -3.37 7.26 -13.95
CA ARG A 29 -2.32 7.76 -13.06
C ARG A 29 -1.68 9.06 -13.56
N SER A 30 -1.47 9.16 -14.87
CA SER A 30 -0.88 10.34 -15.52
C SER A 30 -1.91 11.45 -15.82
N ARG A 31 -3.18 11.28 -15.43
CA ARG A 31 -4.30 12.20 -15.73
C ARG A 31 -4.50 12.44 -17.23
N HIS A 32 -4.12 11.48 -18.07
CA HIS A 32 -4.42 11.52 -19.49
C HIS A 32 -5.83 11.00 -19.78
N HIS A 33 -6.36 11.40 -20.95
CA HIS A 33 -7.63 10.89 -21.44
C HIS A 33 -7.58 9.37 -21.58
N ARG A 34 -8.61 8.70 -21.07
CA ARG A 34 -8.75 7.25 -21.01
C ARG A 34 -10.07 6.84 -21.64
N ALA A 35 -10.20 5.56 -21.97
CA ALA A 35 -11.36 5.07 -22.68
C ALA A 35 -12.61 5.05 -21.79
N GLU A 36 -13.76 5.44 -22.34
CA GLU A 36 -15.03 5.51 -21.61
C GLU A 36 -15.46 4.16 -21.02
N PHE A 37 -15.17 3.06 -21.71
CA PHE A 37 -15.49 1.72 -21.22
C PHE A 37 -14.69 1.37 -19.95
N TRP A 38 -13.47 1.89 -19.80
CA TRP A 38 -12.63 1.66 -18.62
C TRP A 38 -13.20 2.38 -17.40
N ASP A 39 -13.74 3.58 -17.61
CA ASP A 39 -14.43 4.33 -16.55
C ASP A 39 -15.60 3.53 -15.99
N LYS A 40 -16.44 2.96 -16.85
CA LYS A 40 -17.55 2.08 -16.41
C LYS A 40 -17.04 0.89 -15.60
N ILE A 41 -15.97 0.22 -16.04
CA ILE A 41 -15.42 -0.94 -15.33
C ILE A 41 -14.88 -0.56 -13.95
N VAL A 42 -14.19 0.57 -13.83
CA VAL A 42 -13.48 0.95 -12.60
C VAL A 42 -14.40 1.63 -11.60
N PHE A 43 -15.30 2.50 -12.05
CA PHE A 43 -16.21 3.23 -11.17
C PHE A 43 -17.42 2.38 -10.73
N ASP A 44 -17.74 1.28 -11.44
CA ASP A 44 -18.73 0.29 -11.00
C ASP A 44 -18.13 -0.83 -10.10
N ASP A 45 -16.90 -0.66 -9.58
CA ASP A 45 -16.18 -1.65 -8.75
C ASP A 45 -15.97 -3.03 -9.43
N TRP A 46 -16.00 -3.06 -10.76
CA TRP A 46 -15.79 -4.28 -11.55
C TRP A 46 -14.33 -4.59 -11.82
N SER A 47 -13.39 -3.71 -11.49
CA SER A 47 -11.96 -3.91 -11.79
C SER A 47 -11.41 -5.22 -11.22
N THR A 48 -11.65 -5.47 -9.93
CA THR A 48 -11.19 -6.70 -9.26
C THR A 48 -11.90 -7.93 -9.80
N ARG A 49 -13.22 -7.84 -10.02
CA ARG A 49 -14.04 -8.91 -10.58
C ARG A 49 -13.58 -9.30 -11.98
N LEU A 50 -13.32 -8.31 -12.84
CA LEU A 50 -12.85 -8.52 -14.21
C LEU A 50 -11.49 -9.21 -14.23
N VAL A 51 -10.55 -8.77 -13.39
CA VAL A 51 -9.24 -9.42 -13.24
C VAL A 51 -9.40 -10.85 -12.77
N THR A 52 -10.27 -11.10 -11.78
CA THR A 52 -10.57 -12.45 -11.30
C THR A 52 -11.16 -13.32 -12.41
N ILE A 53 -12.18 -12.84 -13.13
CA ILE A 53 -12.84 -13.58 -14.23
C ILE A 53 -11.86 -13.91 -15.35
N CYS A 54 -11.05 -12.94 -15.79
CA CYS A 54 -10.04 -13.19 -16.81
C CYS A 54 -8.99 -14.20 -16.33
N SER A 55 -8.56 -14.09 -15.06
CA SER A 55 -7.59 -15.02 -14.47
C SER A 55 -8.15 -16.44 -14.36
N THR A 56 -9.39 -16.61 -13.90
CA THR A 56 -10.03 -17.93 -13.79
C THR A 56 -10.31 -18.53 -15.16
N ALA A 57 -10.68 -17.72 -16.16
CA ALA A 57 -10.88 -18.17 -17.54
C ALA A 57 -9.56 -18.66 -18.18
N ILE A 58 -8.46 -17.92 -17.98
CA ILE A 58 -7.12 -18.31 -18.41
C ILE A 58 -6.72 -19.63 -17.73
N GLN A 59 -6.91 -19.74 -16.42
CA GLN A 59 -6.57 -20.93 -15.64
C GLN A 59 -7.35 -22.16 -16.07
N ALA A 60 -8.67 -22.06 -16.23
CA ALA A 60 -9.51 -23.17 -16.69
C ALA A 60 -9.05 -23.64 -18.07
N SER A 61 -8.85 -22.70 -19.00
CA SER A 61 -8.40 -22.99 -20.37
C SER A 61 -7.04 -23.68 -20.40
N MET A 62 -6.05 -23.15 -19.65
CA MET A 62 -4.73 -23.79 -19.52
C MET A 62 -4.86 -25.17 -18.88
N GLY A 63 -5.69 -25.35 -17.85
CA GLY A 63 -5.90 -26.64 -17.19
C GLY A 63 -6.35 -27.73 -18.18
N PHE A 64 -7.31 -27.42 -19.05
CA PHE A 64 -7.76 -28.33 -20.10
C PHE A 64 -6.67 -28.60 -21.14
N GLN A 65 -5.94 -27.57 -21.59
CA GLN A 65 -4.85 -27.71 -22.56
C GLN A 65 -3.69 -28.56 -22.01
N ILE A 66 -3.32 -28.37 -20.74
CA ILE A 66 -2.27 -29.15 -20.09
C ILE A 66 -2.71 -30.62 -19.93
N GLY A 67 -3.98 -30.88 -19.60
CA GLY A 67 -4.52 -32.24 -19.59
C GLY A 67 -4.36 -32.95 -20.93
N LEU A 68 -4.65 -32.24 -22.03
CA LEU A 68 -4.47 -32.77 -23.38
C LEU A 68 -2.98 -32.97 -23.72
N ALA A 69 -2.10 -32.02 -23.36
CA ALA A 69 -0.66 -32.15 -23.57
C ALA A 69 -0.06 -33.33 -22.79
N ALA A 70 -0.52 -33.58 -21.57
CA ALA A 70 -0.10 -34.72 -20.76
C ALA A 70 -0.53 -36.06 -21.37
N ALA A 71 -1.77 -36.13 -21.90
CA ALA A 71 -2.25 -37.31 -22.62
C ALA A 71 -1.44 -37.56 -23.92
N ALA A 72 -1.07 -36.48 -24.64
CA ALA A 72 -0.27 -36.57 -25.86
C ALA A 72 1.14 -37.06 -25.54
N MET A 73 1.73 -36.58 -24.44
CA MET A 73 3.03 -37.06 -23.96
C MET A 73 3.01 -38.54 -23.55
N ALA A 74 1.97 -39.00 -22.86
CA ALA A 74 1.82 -40.41 -22.50
C ALA A 74 1.78 -41.31 -23.76
N ALA A 75 1.10 -40.87 -24.81
CA ALA A 75 1.08 -41.56 -26.10
C ALA A 75 2.48 -41.66 -26.75
N VAL A 76 3.21 -40.53 -26.80
CA VAL A 76 4.57 -40.51 -27.37
C VAL A 76 5.51 -41.43 -26.58
N ILE A 77 5.42 -41.45 -25.25
CA ILE A 77 6.27 -42.31 -24.41
C ILE A 77 6.02 -43.79 -24.72
N LEU A 78 4.75 -44.21 -24.80
CA LEU A 78 4.38 -45.60 -25.06
C LEU A 78 4.80 -46.07 -26.46
N GLU A 79 4.83 -45.21 -27.47
CA GLU A 79 5.21 -45.59 -28.85
C GLU A 79 6.71 -45.46 -29.15
N THR A 80 7.42 -44.53 -28.48
CA THR A 80 8.83 -44.27 -28.82
C THR A 80 9.81 -44.90 -27.86
N THR A 81 9.59 -44.72 -26.57
CA THR A 81 10.57 -45.03 -25.52
C THR A 81 10.23 -46.26 -24.71
N GLY A 82 8.96 -46.66 -24.73
CA GLY A 82 8.38 -47.59 -23.77
C GLY A 82 8.39 -47.06 -22.34
N SER A 83 7.79 -47.82 -21.44
CA SER A 83 7.76 -47.56 -19.99
C SER A 83 7.99 -48.85 -19.20
N CYS A 84 8.34 -48.72 -17.92
CA CYS A 84 8.33 -49.86 -17.01
C CYS A 84 6.93 -50.50 -16.99
N PHE A 85 6.87 -51.82 -16.79
CA PHE A 85 5.60 -52.55 -16.64
C PHE A 85 4.64 -51.85 -15.67
N SER A 86 5.13 -51.41 -14.50
CA SER A 86 4.33 -50.77 -13.45
C SER A 86 3.62 -49.48 -13.90
N ASP A 87 4.23 -48.74 -14.82
CA ASP A 87 3.77 -47.39 -15.21
C ASP A 87 2.92 -47.44 -16.49
N THR A 88 2.92 -48.58 -17.18
CA THR A 88 2.31 -48.77 -18.51
C THR A 88 0.79 -48.66 -18.48
N ALA A 89 0.14 -49.23 -17.46
CA ALA A 89 -1.31 -49.15 -17.29
C ALA A 89 -1.77 -47.69 -17.03
N MET A 90 -1.04 -46.98 -16.17
CA MET A 90 -1.29 -45.57 -15.87
C MET A 90 -1.17 -44.69 -17.12
N LEU A 91 -0.09 -44.86 -17.90
CA LEU A 91 0.13 -44.10 -19.13
C LEU A 91 -0.94 -44.40 -20.19
N SER A 92 -1.41 -45.65 -20.29
CA SER A 92 -2.49 -46.03 -21.20
C SER A 92 -3.83 -45.36 -20.82
N ILE A 93 -4.16 -45.35 -19.52
CA ILE A 93 -5.37 -44.68 -19.00
C ILE A 93 -5.28 -43.16 -19.17
N GLN A 94 -4.13 -42.57 -18.91
CA GLN A 94 -3.91 -41.13 -19.03
C GLN A 94 -4.04 -40.62 -20.47
N ARG A 95 -3.66 -41.43 -21.46
CA ARG A 95 -3.91 -41.12 -22.88
C ARG A 95 -5.41 -41.15 -23.22
N ALA A 96 -6.18 -42.02 -22.56
CA ALA A 96 -7.62 -42.15 -22.75
C ALA A 96 -8.44 -41.09 -22.00
N SER A 97 -7.94 -40.58 -20.88
CA SER A 97 -8.62 -39.57 -20.05
C SER A 97 -7.68 -38.43 -19.65
N SER A 98 -7.84 -37.29 -20.31
CA SER A 98 -7.09 -36.05 -20.02
C SER A 98 -7.45 -35.40 -18.66
N SER A 99 -8.44 -35.95 -17.93
CA SER A 99 -8.98 -35.42 -16.67
C SER A 99 -8.65 -36.24 -15.42
N SER A 100 -7.98 -37.40 -15.54
CA SER A 100 -7.85 -38.37 -14.43
C SER A 100 -6.58 -38.27 -13.58
N ALA A 101 -5.63 -37.39 -13.89
CA ALA A 101 -4.35 -37.33 -13.16
C ALA A 101 -4.32 -36.21 -12.12
N GLY A 102 -4.14 -36.56 -10.84
CA GLY A 102 -3.84 -35.61 -9.78
C GLY A 102 -2.48 -34.91 -10.02
N PRO A 103 -2.23 -33.73 -9.40
CA PRO A 103 -1.02 -32.94 -9.62
C PRO A 103 0.28 -33.70 -9.33
N THR A 104 0.21 -34.76 -8.52
CA THR A 104 1.36 -35.47 -7.97
C THR A 104 1.53 -36.89 -8.48
N ASP A 105 0.53 -37.46 -9.15
CA ASP A 105 0.52 -38.90 -9.48
C ASP A 105 1.51 -39.26 -10.60
N LEU A 106 2.03 -38.25 -11.29
CA LEU A 106 2.91 -38.38 -12.45
C LEU A 106 4.37 -37.97 -12.17
N LEU A 107 4.64 -37.42 -10.97
CA LEU A 107 5.98 -37.03 -10.53
C LEU A 107 6.99 -38.19 -10.54
N PRO A 108 6.65 -39.41 -10.06
CA PRO A 108 7.61 -40.51 -10.00
C PRO A 108 8.06 -40.96 -11.41
N THR A 109 7.13 -41.08 -12.35
CA THR A 109 7.39 -41.49 -13.74
C THR A 109 8.18 -40.41 -14.49
N ALA A 110 7.83 -39.14 -14.29
CA ALA A 110 8.58 -37.99 -14.82
C ALA A 110 10.05 -38.00 -14.39
N TRP A 111 10.26 -38.23 -13.10
CA TRP A 111 11.56 -38.22 -12.46
C TRP A 111 12.43 -39.40 -12.94
N ARG A 112 11.86 -40.60 -13.06
CA ARG A 112 12.56 -41.79 -13.58
C ARG A 112 13.02 -41.62 -15.02
N HIS A 113 12.18 -41.06 -15.89
CA HIS A 113 12.56 -40.79 -17.28
C HIS A 113 13.59 -39.67 -17.42
N CYS A 114 13.59 -38.69 -16.51
CA CYS A 114 14.61 -37.62 -16.47
C CYS A 114 15.97 -38.14 -15.98
N LEU A 115 15.99 -38.98 -14.94
CA LEU A 115 17.22 -39.63 -14.45
C LEU A 115 17.84 -40.57 -15.49
N ALA A 116 17.03 -41.13 -16.39
CA ALA A 116 17.49 -41.94 -17.52
C ALA A 116 18.07 -41.11 -18.69
N GLY A 117 18.21 -39.78 -18.56
CA GLY A 117 18.85 -38.90 -19.55
C GLY A 117 18.05 -38.68 -20.83
N ARG A 118 16.75 -39.01 -20.85
CA ARG A 118 15.92 -38.88 -22.06
C ARG A 118 15.30 -37.47 -22.15
N PRO A 119 15.43 -36.75 -23.29
CA PRO A 119 14.93 -35.38 -23.44
C PRO A 119 13.42 -35.24 -23.26
N LEU A 120 12.66 -36.32 -23.50
CA LEU A 120 11.22 -36.40 -23.26
C LEU A 120 10.84 -36.24 -21.78
N GLY A 121 11.68 -36.70 -20.84
CA GLY A 121 11.42 -36.59 -19.40
C GLY A 121 11.51 -35.14 -18.89
N PHE A 122 12.43 -34.35 -19.46
CA PHE A 122 12.58 -32.94 -19.13
C PHE A 122 11.35 -32.13 -19.55
N LEU A 123 10.83 -32.35 -20.75
CA LEU A 123 9.62 -31.68 -21.25
C LEU A 123 8.41 -31.98 -20.35
N TYR A 124 8.31 -33.22 -19.86
CA TYR A 124 7.24 -33.66 -18.96
C TYR A 124 7.33 -33.02 -17.56
N LEU A 125 8.54 -32.85 -17.01
CA LEU A 125 8.77 -32.11 -15.75
C LEU A 125 8.42 -30.61 -15.88
N VAL A 126 8.74 -29.99 -17.01
CA VAL A 126 8.38 -28.59 -17.29
C VAL A 126 6.85 -28.40 -17.29
N ILE A 127 6.10 -29.31 -17.90
CA ILE A 127 4.63 -29.31 -17.90
C ILE A 127 4.08 -29.39 -16.47
N LEU A 128 4.65 -30.25 -15.62
CA LEU A 128 4.21 -30.46 -14.25
C LEU A 128 4.56 -29.27 -13.34
N ALA A 129 5.75 -28.68 -13.52
CA ALA A 129 6.17 -27.46 -12.84
C ALA A 129 5.25 -26.28 -13.19
N LEU A 130 4.85 -26.16 -14.47
CA LEU A 130 3.93 -25.13 -14.93
C LEU A 130 2.54 -25.25 -14.28
N LYS A 131 2.02 -26.48 -14.09
CA LYS A 131 0.77 -26.73 -13.33
C LYS A 131 0.88 -26.29 -11.87
N LEU A 132 1.97 -26.66 -11.19
CA LEU A 132 2.17 -26.33 -9.77
C LEU A 132 2.33 -24.82 -9.55
N PHE A 133 3.03 -24.14 -10.47
CA PHE A 133 3.23 -22.69 -10.38
C PHE A 133 1.93 -21.90 -10.58
N VAL A 134 1.09 -22.33 -11.53
CA VAL A 134 -0.25 -21.72 -11.75
C VAL A 134 -1.16 -21.88 -10.53
N ALA A 135 -1.07 -23.01 -9.81
CA ALA A 135 -1.83 -23.24 -8.58
C ALA A 135 -1.36 -22.34 -7.41
N LEU A 136 -0.04 -22.10 -7.29
CA LEU A 136 0.56 -21.29 -6.23
C LEU A 136 0.22 -19.79 -6.35
N VAL A 137 0.11 -19.26 -7.57
CA VAL A 137 -0.22 -17.84 -7.80
C VAL A 137 -1.65 -17.51 -7.33
N SER A 138 -2.53 -18.51 -7.23
CA SER A 138 -3.94 -18.33 -6.84
C SER A 138 -4.16 -18.12 -5.33
N THR A 139 -3.23 -18.57 -4.48
CA THR A 139 -3.38 -18.49 -3.02
C THR A 139 -2.84 -17.18 -2.43
N LEU A 140 -1.97 -16.47 -3.14
CA LEU A 140 -1.27 -15.27 -2.65
C LEU A 140 -2.04 -13.95 -2.87
N ALA A 141 -3.11 -13.95 -3.66
CA ALA A 141 -3.85 -12.74 -4.00
C ALA A 141 -4.87 -12.27 -2.93
N LYS A 142 -5.03 -13.03 -1.83
CA LYS A 142 -6.16 -12.85 -0.88
C LYS A 142 -5.84 -12.13 0.43
N THR A 143 -4.63 -11.60 0.62
CA THR A 143 -4.21 -11.00 1.90
C THR A 143 -3.57 -9.62 1.73
N ARG A 144 -4.40 -8.58 1.63
CA ARG A 144 -3.99 -7.26 2.11
C ARG A 144 -5.20 -6.45 2.58
N SER A 145 -5.41 -6.48 3.89
CA SER A 145 -6.28 -5.55 4.62
C SER A 145 -5.70 -4.14 4.62
N ARG A 146 -6.58 -3.13 4.71
CA ARG A 146 -6.22 -1.81 5.22
C ARG A 146 -7.21 -1.44 6.32
N VAL A 147 -6.69 -1.33 7.54
CA VAL A 147 -7.29 -0.56 8.63
C VAL A 147 -6.77 0.87 8.49
N ARG A 148 -7.63 1.87 8.75
CA ARG A 148 -7.24 3.29 8.81
C ARG A 148 -7.53 3.82 10.22
N PRO A 149 -6.58 4.50 10.89
CA PRO A 149 -6.83 5.22 12.14
C PRO A 149 -7.30 6.66 11.89
N MET A 150 -7.75 7.32 12.97
CA MET A 150 -8.41 8.62 13.04
C MET A 150 -7.46 9.79 12.69
N ALA A 151 -7.90 10.74 11.86
CA ALA A 151 -7.09 11.90 11.45
C ALA A 151 -7.80 13.23 11.78
N HIS A 152 -7.02 14.30 11.95
CA HIS A 152 -7.45 15.69 12.19
C HIS A 152 -7.40 16.51 10.89
N TRP A 153 -8.10 17.65 10.86
CA TRP A 153 -8.73 18.22 9.66
C TRP A 153 -7.83 18.81 8.58
N ARG A 154 -8.20 18.54 7.32
CA ARG A 154 -7.68 19.22 6.13
C ARG A 154 -8.36 20.57 5.90
N PHE A 155 -7.62 21.56 5.40
CA PHE A 155 -8.12 22.93 5.12
C PHE A 155 -7.59 23.49 3.79
N ALA A 156 -8.08 24.67 3.39
CA ALA A 156 -7.59 25.44 2.25
C ALA A 156 -6.94 26.75 2.70
N GLU A 157 -5.89 27.20 2.03
CA GLU A 157 -5.22 28.46 2.35
C GLU A 157 -4.94 29.35 1.14
N SER A 158 -4.92 30.66 1.39
CA SER A 158 -4.44 31.66 0.43
C SER A 158 -3.83 32.84 1.17
N ARG A 159 -3.07 33.65 0.44
CA ARG A 159 -2.46 34.87 0.95
C ARG A 159 -2.87 36.05 0.08
N PRO A 160 -3.03 37.27 0.66
CA PRO A 160 -3.22 38.46 -0.15
C PRO A 160 -1.99 38.74 -1.01
N ALA A 161 -2.19 39.44 -2.13
CA ALA A 161 -1.12 39.77 -3.07
C ALA A 161 -0.11 40.77 -2.51
N GLU A 162 -0.52 41.56 -1.52
CA GLU A 162 0.32 42.57 -0.86
C GLU A 162 0.12 42.46 0.65
N MET A 163 1.22 42.50 1.39
CA MET A 163 1.18 42.51 2.86
C MET A 163 0.96 43.95 3.31
N GLU A 164 -0.18 44.25 3.93
CA GLU A 164 -0.55 45.62 4.32
C GLU A 164 0.48 46.29 5.24
N THR A 165 1.17 45.51 6.08
CA THR A 165 2.16 46.00 7.03
C THR A 165 3.33 45.03 7.17
N GLY A 166 4.54 45.46 6.79
CA GLY A 166 5.77 44.69 7.05
C GLY A 166 6.29 44.86 8.46
N LEU A 167 6.99 43.84 8.97
CA LEU A 167 7.76 43.94 10.21
C LEU A 167 8.87 44.99 10.06
N ARG A 168 9.14 45.74 11.14
CA ARG A 168 10.18 46.78 11.19
C ARG A 168 11.48 46.33 11.86
N THR A 169 11.65 45.03 12.11
CA THR A 169 12.83 44.45 12.77
C THR A 169 13.31 43.21 12.04
N GLU A 170 14.63 43.02 12.01
CA GLU A 170 15.30 41.83 11.48
C GLU A 170 15.29 40.64 12.46
N ASN A 171 15.01 40.90 13.75
CA ASN A 171 14.94 39.89 14.81
C ASN A 171 13.51 39.34 14.99
N ALA A 172 12.83 39.11 13.88
CA ALA A 172 11.47 38.61 13.86
C ALA A 172 11.16 37.86 12.57
N VAL A 173 10.12 37.04 12.64
CA VAL A 173 9.59 36.29 11.50
C VAL A 173 8.07 36.40 11.51
N ASP A 174 7.50 36.54 10.31
CA ASP A 174 6.08 36.79 10.15
C ASP A 174 5.53 35.90 9.03
N THR A 175 4.38 35.30 9.30
CA THR A 175 3.64 34.59 8.27
C THR A 175 3.00 35.53 7.27
N GLY A 176 2.79 36.81 7.62
CA GLY A 176 1.84 37.67 6.93
C GLY A 176 0.40 37.18 7.14
N ASP A 177 -0.55 37.86 6.51
CA ASP A 177 -1.96 37.45 6.52
C ASP A 177 -2.15 36.14 5.75
N ILE A 178 -2.79 35.17 6.41
CA ILE A 178 -3.17 33.90 5.82
C ILE A 178 -4.69 33.75 5.97
N TYR A 179 -5.37 33.71 4.84
CA TYR A 179 -6.76 33.30 4.79
C TYR A 179 -6.82 31.78 4.82
N ARG A 180 -7.45 31.23 5.86
CA ARG A 180 -7.72 29.81 5.98
C ARG A 180 -9.20 29.55 5.89
N ALA A 181 -9.59 28.68 4.97
CA ALA A 181 -10.95 28.20 4.86
C ALA A 181 -11.04 26.76 5.34
N MET A 182 -11.96 26.50 6.25
CA MET A 182 -12.26 25.15 6.70
C MET A 182 -13.21 24.48 5.71
N LEU A 183 -13.04 23.17 5.51
CA LEU A 183 -13.86 22.41 4.58
C LEU A 183 -15.22 22.11 5.23
N PRO A 184 -16.35 22.47 4.60
CA PRO A 184 -17.68 22.32 5.18
C PRO A 184 -18.19 20.87 5.05
N PHE A 185 -17.42 19.90 5.52
CA PHE A 185 -17.75 18.47 5.54
C PHE A 185 -17.37 17.88 6.89
N ASP A 186 -18.27 17.10 7.49
CA ASP A 186 -18.02 16.44 8.77
C ASP A 186 -17.11 15.21 8.63
N SER A 187 -17.25 14.49 7.51
CA SER A 187 -16.51 13.26 7.20
C SER A 187 -15.03 13.55 6.89
N PRO A 188 -14.08 12.96 7.63
CA PRO A 188 -12.65 13.00 7.30
C PRO A 188 -12.34 12.47 5.89
N GLN A 189 -13.10 11.47 5.43
CA GLN A 189 -12.96 10.91 4.11
C GLN A 189 -13.37 11.91 3.03
N ASP A 190 -14.46 12.65 3.23
CA ASP A 190 -14.94 13.63 2.25
C ASP A 190 -13.95 14.79 2.13
N ARG A 191 -13.39 15.25 3.26
CA ARG A 191 -12.31 16.25 3.29
C ARG A 191 -11.03 15.75 2.61
N ALA A 192 -10.60 14.53 2.90
CA ALA A 192 -9.40 13.94 2.31
C ALA A 192 -9.53 13.73 0.78
N THR A 193 -10.72 13.39 0.30
CA THR A 193 -10.99 13.11 -1.11
C THR A 193 -11.28 14.35 -1.95
N LEU A 194 -11.63 15.48 -1.33
CA LEU A 194 -11.97 16.73 -2.03
C LEU A 194 -10.83 17.23 -2.93
N GLU A 195 -11.12 17.43 -4.21
CA GLU A 195 -10.21 18.05 -5.20
C GLU A 195 -10.68 19.43 -5.66
N TYR A 196 -12.00 19.65 -5.66
CA TYR A 196 -12.62 20.91 -6.04
C TYR A 196 -13.82 21.19 -5.15
N TYR A 197 -13.94 22.43 -4.68
CA TYR A 197 -15.12 22.95 -4.01
C TYR A 197 -15.38 24.36 -4.51
N ALA A 198 -16.62 24.68 -4.85
CA ALA A 198 -17.06 26.05 -5.11
C ALA A 198 -18.38 26.30 -4.38
N GLY A 199 -18.37 27.29 -3.49
CA GLY A 199 -19.51 27.60 -2.64
C GLY A 199 -19.14 28.40 -1.40
N PRO A 200 -20.11 28.60 -0.49
CA PRO A 200 -19.87 29.34 0.73
C PRO A 200 -19.08 28.55 1.77
N ALA A 201 -17.96 29.09 2.24
CA ALA A 201 -17.20 28.56 3.37
C ALA A 201 -16.83 29.66 4.37
N VAL A 202 -16.52 29.24 5.59
CA VAL A 202 -15.97 30.15 6.60
C VAL A 202 -14.49 30.34 6.35
N VAL A 203 -14.08 31.60 6.31
CA VAL A 203 -12.69 32.01 6.16
C VAL A 203 -12.30 32.84 7.37
N VAL A 204 -11.17 32.47 7.96
CA VAL A 204 -10.50 33.25 9.00
C VAL A 204 -9.26 33.89 8.39
N ASN A 205 -9.00 35.16 8.73
CA ASN A 205 -7.69 35.74 8.54
C ASN A 205 -6.87 35.50 9.82
N GLN A 206 -5.75 34.81 9.69
CA GLN A 206 -4.80 34.60 10.76
C GLN A 206 -3.43 35.10 10.34
N ARG A 207 -2.77 35.84 11.22
CA ARG A 207 -1.37 36.24 11.09
C ARG A 207 -0.60 35.86 12.34
N THR A 208 0.57 35.26 12.18
CA THR A 208 1.45 34.91 13.28
C THR A 208 2.81 35.55 13.09
N ALA A 209 3.25 36.31 14.09
CA ALA A 209 4.57 36.91 14.11
C ALA A 209 5.29 36.50 15.39
N CYS A 210 6.54 36.06 15.23
CA CYS A 210 7.41 35.64 16.33
C CYS A 210 8.62 36.56 16.41
N PHE A 211 8.98 36.96 17.63
CA PHE A 211 10.01 37.94 17.92
C PHE A 211 11.04 37.36 18.89
N ALA A 212 12.30 37.77 18.73
CA ALA A 212 13.32 37.55 19.73
C ALA A 212 13.07 38.51 20.93
N PRO A 213 12.69 37.99 22.12
CA PRO A 213 12.42 38.83 23.27
C PRO A 213 13.70 39.43 23.86
N THR A 214 13.62 40.65 24.38
CA THR A 214 14.60 41.17 25.34
C THR A 214 14.23 40.62 26.71
N LEU A 215 15.22 40.06 27.42
CA LEU A 215 15.04 39.42 28.71
C LEU A 215 15.80 40.22 29.77
N ASP A 216 15.07 40.80 30.71
CA ASP A 216 15.61 41.55 31.83
C ASP A 216 15.24 40.89 33.16
N ASN A 217 16.01 41.14 34.23
CA ASN A 217 15.77 40.59 35.57
C ASN A 217 15.57 39.07 35.57
N VAL A 218 16.40 38.35 34.82
CA VAL A 218 16.33 36.90 34.68
C VAL A 218 16.83 36.23 35.97
N ALA A 219 15.99 35.42 36.59
CA ALA A 219 16.30 34.63 37.76
C ALA A 219 15.67 33.24 37.66
N LEU A 220 16.44 32.21 38.01
CA LEU A 220 15.91 30.87 38.21
C LEU A 220 15.48 30.72 39.67
N ILE A 221 14.26 30.21 39.88
CA ILE A 221 13.64 30.06 41.20
C ILE A 221 13.15 28.63 41.33
N TYR A 222 13.65 27.90 42.33
CA TYR A 222 13.09 26.60 42.66
C TYR A 222 11.86 26.77 43.55
N LYS A 223 10.70 26.24 43.15
CA LYS A 223 9.49 26.21 43.99
C LYS A 223 9.26 24.79 44.50
N LEU A 224 9.07 24.66 45.81
CA LEU A 224 8.67 23.42 46.45
C LEU A 224 7.17 23.16 46.16
N ASN A 225 6.79 21.88 46.07
CA ASN A 225 5.41 21.49 45.84
C ASN A 225 4.57 21.84 47.08
N ASP A 226 3.64 22.79 46.95
CA ASP A 226 2.76 23.25 48.04
C ASP A 226 1.29 22.80 47.88
N GLY A 227 1.01 21.90 46.93
CA GLY A 227 -0.33 21.40 46.63
C GLY A 227 -1.13 22.23 45.62
N SER A 228 -0.66 23.42 45.23
CA SER A 228 -1.30 24.27 44.21
C SER A 228 -0.54 24.34 42.87
N ALA A 229 0.76 24.01 42.88
CA ALA A 229 1.60 23.92 41.69
C ALA A 229 2.59 22.75 41.81
N ALA A 230 2.94 22.13 40.67
CA ALA A 230 3.99 21.12 40.63
C ALA A 230 5.33 21.75 41.09
N GLY A 231 5.99 21.13 42.07
CA GLY A 231 7.33 21.58 42.50
C GLY A 231 8.34 21.44 41.36
N GLY A 232 9.23 22.42 41.18
CA GLY A 232 10.17 22.43 40.05
C GLY A 232 10.99 23.72 39.95
N LEU A 233 11.88 23.76 38.95
CA LEU A 233 12.68 24.94 38.63
C LEU A 233 11.88 25.87 37.70
N TYR A 234 11.76 27.13 38.08
CA TYR A 234 11.02 28.16 37.35
C TYR A 234 11.98 29.23 36.84
N LEU A 235 11.84 29.63 35.58
CA LEU A 235 12.48 30.83 35.04
C LEU A 235 11.56 32.03 35.29
N ASN A 236 12.03 33.01 36.03
CA ASN A 236 11.39 34.31 36.23
C ASN A 236 12.16 35.36 35.43
N ALA A 237 11.48 36.03 34.49
CA ALA A 237 12.09 37.07 33.66
C ALA A 237 11.07 38.16 33.31
N SER A 238 11.55 39.37 33.12
CA SER A 238 10.80 40.47 32.51
C SER A 238 11.06 40.43 31.01
N ILE A 239 10.00 40.46 30.20
CA ILE A 239 10.11 40.32 28.74
C ILE A 239 9.66 41.61 28.07
N ALA A 240 10.43 42.07 27.08
CA ALA A 240 10.05 43.17 26.21
C ALA A 240 10.29 42.81 24.75
N VAL A 241 9.45 43.34 23.85
CA VAL A 241 9.58 43.18 22.39
C VAL A 241 9.87 44.54 21.76
N GLU A 242 10.81 44.58 20.81
CA GLU A 242 11.30 45.82 20.22
C GLU A 242 10.26 46.49 19.29
N ASN A 243 9.81 47.69 19.67
CA ASN A 243 9.14 48.71 18.83
C ASN A 243 8.12 48.20 17.79
N GLN A 244 7.17 47.35 18.20
CA GLN A 244 6.03 46.88 17.38
C GLN A 244 4.67 47.31 17.98
N ILE A 245 4.55 48.57 18.40
CA ILE A 245 3.35 49.09 19.08
C ILE A 245 2.11 49.00 18.18
N ASP A 246 2.28 49.23 16.87
CA ASP A 246 1.23 49.17 15.86
C ASP A 246 0.66 47.74 15.65
N PHE A 247 1.46 46.70 15.90
CA PHE A 247 1.07 45.29 15.73
C PHE A 247 0.56 44.66 17.03
N ILE A 248 1.20 44.98 18.16
CA ILE A 248 0.92 44.36 19.48
C ILE A 248 -0.28 45.06 20.18
N GLY A 249 -0.67 46.26 19.74
CA GLY A 249 -1.81 47.02 20.25
C GLY A 249 -1.70 47.45 21.72
N THR A 250 -0.60 47.11 22.38
CA THR A 250 -0.27 47.41 23.76
C THR A 250 1.21 47.80 23.86
N ASP A 251 1.53 48.61 24.87
CA ASP A 251 2.90 49.00 25.15
C ASP A 251 3.76 47.73 25.40
N PRO A 252 4.81 47.48 24.59
CA PRO A 252 5.64 46.27 24.71
C PRO A 252 6.31 46.12 26.09
N SER A 253 6.34 47.18 26.89
CA SER A 253 6.79 47.15 28.29
C SER A 253 5.80 46.53 29.29
N LYS A 254 4.58 46.17 28.85
CA LYS A 254 3.55 45.51 29.68
C LYS A 254 3.53 43.98 29.59
N LEU A 255 4.47 43.35 28.88
CA LEU A 255 4.64 41.90 28.97
C LEU A 255 5.22 41.54 30.34
N GLY A 256 4.30 41.30 31.27
CA GLY A 256 4.60 41.03 32.67
C GLY A 256 5.55 39.86 32.88
N LYS A 257 5.98 39.70 34.14
CA LYS A 257 6.87 38.62 34.58
C LYS A 257 6.35 37.26 34.13
N ILE A 258 7.16 36.49 33.41
CA ILE A 258 6.81 35.14 33.00
C ILE A 258 7.47 34.14 33.96
N ASN A 259 6.69 33.16 34.41
CA ASN A 259 7.17 31.99 35.16
C ASN A 259 7.03 30.75 34.28
N CYS A 260 8.13 30.23 33.72
CA CYS A 260 8.14 28.99 32.95
C CYS A 260 8.72 27.84 33.78
N SER A 261 8.07 26.68 33.82
CA SER A 261 8.63 25.47 34.41
C SER A 261 9.67 24.83 33.47
N ALA A 262 10.92 24.70 33.92
CA ALA A 262 11.90 23.88 33.23
C ALA A 262 11.58 22.40 33.51
N LEU A 263 11.37 21.60 32.46
CA LEU A 263 11.05 20.17 32.59
C LEU A 263 12.28 19.36 33.08
N ASP A 264 12.05 18.63 34.17
CA ASP A 264 12.74 17.51 34.82
C ASP A 264 14.28 17.37 34.85
N GLY A 265 14.78 17.12 36.08
CA GLY A 265 16.10 16.51 36.31
C GLY A 265 16.78 16.87 37.64
N ILE A 266 16.38 17.97 38.29
CA ILE A 266 17.05 18.43 39.51
C ILE A 266 16.11 18.30 40.71
N ALA A 267 16.12 17.11 41.33
CA ALA A 267 15.49 16.90 42.63
C ALA A 267 16.45 17.32 43.75
N PRO A 268 15.96 17.90 44.87
CA PRO A 268 16.79 18.14 46.04
C PRO A 268 17.38 16.82 46.53
N VAL A 269 18.70 16.79 46.75
CA VAL A 269 19.38 15.62 47.32
C VAL A 269 18.88 15.45 48.75
N SER A 270 18.04 14.46 48.99
CA SER A 270 17.62 14.10 50.34
C SER A 270 18.72 13.31 51.02
N ASN A 271 19.25 13.81 52.13
CA ASN A 271 20.16 13.04 52.97
C ASN A 271 19.31 12.10 53.86
N GLU A 272 19.34 10.78 53.59
CA GLU A 272 18.48 9.78 54.27
C GLU A 272 18.65 9.74 55.80
N LYS A 273 19.71 10.34 56.35
CA LYS A 273 20.01 10.33 57.79
C LYS A 273 19.43 11.50 58.59
N THR A 274 19.08 12.62 57.97
CA THR A 274 18.72 13.85 58.71
C THR A 274 17.32 14.39 58.39
N GLN A 275 16.64 13.86 57.36
CA GLN A 275 15.31 14.32 56.95
C GLN A 275 15.23 15.85 56.80
N ASP A 276 16.32 16.46 56.34
CA ASP A 276 16.44 17.88 56.06
C ASP A 276 16.74 18.04 54.56
N SER A 277 15.91 18.81 53.86
CA SER A 277 16.06 19.06 52.42
C SER A 277 16.99 20.24 52.21
N SER A 278 18.18 20.01 51.67
CA SER A 278 19.05 21.12 51.24
C SER A 278 18.33 21.90 50.13
N PRO A 279 18.24 23.24 50.21
CA PRO A 279 17.77 24.02 49.07
C PRO A 279 18.68 23.74 47.88
N LEU A 280 18.09 23.53 46.71
CA LEU A 280 18.81 23.33 45.47
C LEU A 280 19.75 24.53 45.23
N GLU A 281 21.07 24.32 45.25
CA GLU A 281 22.01 25.38 44.88
C GLU A 281 22.00 25.54 43.35
N ILE A 282 21.38 26.63 42.89
CA ILE A 282 21.44 27.01 41.48
C ILE A 282 22.90 27.37 41.16
N PRO A 283 23.52 26.76 40.13
CA PRO A 283 24.89 27.06 39.77
C PRO A 283 25.13 28.56 39.59
N LYS A 284 26.14 29.13 40.26
CA LYS A 284 26.53 30.56 40.12
C LYS A 284 26.84 30.97 38.68
N ALA A 285 27.14 30.01 37.81
CA ALA A 285 27.33 30.24 36.38
C ALA A 285 26.06 30.73 35.67
N LEU A 286 24.88 30.59 36.29
CA LEU A 286 23.58 31.03 35.80
C LEU A 286 23.16 32.42 36.31
N ASP A 287 23.93 33.04 37.21
CA ASP A 287 23.60 34.36 37.78
C ASP A 287 23.87 35.52 36.79
N ASN A 288 24.79 35.33 35.85
CA ASN A 288 25.23 36.35 34.89
C ASN A 288 25.16 35.82 33.45
N LEU A 289 23.95 35.59 32.96
CA LEU A 289 23.71 35.16 31.58
C LEU A 289 23.88 36.34 30.62
N ALA A 290 24.54 36.07 29.49
CA ALA A 290 24.57 36.96 28.34
C ALA A 290 23.55 36.48 27.29
N PHE A 291 23.06 37.40 26.45
CA PHE A 291 22.01 37.12 25.48
C PHE A 291 22.45 37.46 24.07
N ARG A 292 22.17 36.56 23.13
CA ARG A 292 22.37 36.76 21.69
C ARG A 292 21.03 36.59 21.00
N ARG A 293 20.73 37.49 20.05
CA ARG A 293 19.55 37.39 19.18
C ARG A 293 19.97 36.87 17.81
N ASP A 294 19.22 35.92 17.28
CA ASP A 294 19.39 35.38 15.93
C ASP A 294 18.00 35.03 15.35
N GLY A 295 17.56 35.81 14.37
CA GLY A 295 16.19 35.74 13.85
C GLY A 295 15.15 35.91 14.97
N PRO A 296 14.15 35.03 15.10
CA PRO A 296 13.13 35.13 16.16
C PRO A 296 13.58 34.59 17.52
N TRP A 297 14.83 34.13 17.66
CA TRP A 297 15.30 33.49 18.89
C TRP A 297 16.22 34.42 19.69
N THR A 298 16.02 34.42 21.00
CA THR A 298 16.97 34.91 21.99
C THR A 298 17.59 33.72 22.72
N THR A 299 18.90 33.54 22.54
CA THR A 299 19.70 32.52 23.24
C THR A 299 20.36 33.14 24.46
N ALA A 300 20.13 32.54 25.62
CA ALA A 300 20.87 32.84 26.85
C ALA A 300 22.08 31.91 26.95
N PHE A 301 23.26 32.46 27.21
CA PHE A 301 24.50 31.70 27.36
C PHE A 301 25.31 32.16 28.57
N THR A 302 26.05 31.24 29.17
CA THR A 302 26.94 31.52 30.32
C THR A 302 28.17 32.33 29.88
N ALA A 303 28.90 32.91 30.83
CA ALA A 303 30.17 33.61 30.56
C ALA A 303 31.22 32.75 29.80
N ASN A 304 31.11 31.42 29.88
CA ASN A 304 31.97 30.47 29.19
C ASN A 304 31.50 30.16 27.75
N GLY A 305 30.40 30.78 27.29
CA GLY A 305 29.84 30.57 25.95
C GLY A 305 28.94 29.35 25.81
N THR A 306 28.54 28.71 26.90
CA THR A 306 27.61 27.56 26.87
C THR A 306 26.16 28.04 26.82
N ASP A 307 25.41 27.60 25.81
CA ASP A 307 23.97 27.87 25.67
C ASP A 307 23.18 27.23 26.82
N VAL A 308 22.27 28.00 27.42
CA VAL A 308 21.46 27.61 28.57
C VAL A 308 20.00 27.38 28.15
N PHE A 309 19.41 28.35 27.43
CA PHE A 309 18.07 28.21 26.87
C PHE A 309 17.86 29.13 25.67
N ASN A 310 16.88 28.78 24.83
CA ASN A 310 16.39 29.60 23.74
C ASN A 310 14.95 30.03 24.00
N ALA A 311 14.64 31.30 23.76
CA ALA A 311 13.31 31.86 23.93
C ALA A 311 12.86 32.58 22.65
N THR A 312 11.60 32.41 22.30
CA THR A 312 10.89 33.17 21.25
C THR A 312 9.52 33.52 21.80
N ILE A 313 8.95 34.65 21.37
CA ILE A 313 7.57 35.00 21.69
C ILE A 313 6.76 35.19 20.42
N CYS A 314 5.64 34.49 20.31
CA CYS A 314 4.78 34.51 19.14
C CYS A 314 3.42 35.10 19.48
N TYR A 315 2.96 36.04 18.66
CA TYR A 315 1.62 36.61 18.72
C TYR A 315 0.81 36.06 17.56
N ILE A 316 -0.42 35.67 17.87
CA ILE A 316 -1.38 35.18 16.89
C ILE A 316 -2.53 36.19 16.86
N SER A 317 -2.67 36.88 15.73
CA SER A 317 -3.84 37.70 15.46
C SER A 317 -4.82 36.89 14.62
N GLN A 318 -6.07 36.82 15.06
CA GLN A 318 -7.15 36.16 14.35
C GLN A 318 -8.36 37.09 14.31
N ASN A 319 -8.83 37.38 13.10
CA ASN A 319 -10.08 38.10 12.92
C ASN A 319 -11.28 37.17 13.18
N LEU A 320 -12.44 37.76 13.45
CA LEU A 320 -13.68 37.01 13.54
C LEU A 320 -13.93 36.22 12.23
N PRO A 321 -14.35 34.94 12.33
CA PRO A 321 -14.67 34.14 11.17
C PRO A 321 -15.84 34.76 10.41
N HIS A 322 -15.67 34.96 9.10
CA HIS A 322 -16.75 35.41 8.22
C HIS A 322 -16.99 34.39 7.11
N LYS A 323 -18.22 34.38 6.60
CA LYS A 323 -18.61 33.52 5.48
C LYS A 323 -18.33 34.21 4.17
N TYR A 324 -17.62 33.52 3.28
CA TYR A 324 -17.28 33.99 1.94
C TYR A 324 -17.66 32.95 0.90
N ASN A 325 -17.93 33.39 -0.33
CA ASN A 325 -17.96 32.47 -1.46
C ASN A 325 -16.53 32.20 -1.92
N VAL A 326 -16.15 30.93 -1.95
CA VAL A 326 -14.78 30.50 -2.20
C VAL A 326 -14.72 29.40 -3.23
N THR A 327 -13.59 29.33 -3.93
CA THR A 327 -13.18 28.14 -4.68
C THR A 327 -11.97 27.54 -4.00
N MET A 328 -11.99 26.22 -3.77
CA MET A 328 -10.87 25.47 -3.23
C MET A 328 -10.43 24.43 -4.24
N THR A 329 -9.14 24.36 -4.53
CA THR A 329 -8.58 23.44 -5.53
C THR A 329 -7.37 22.71 -5.01
N GLY A 330 -7.23 21.44 -5.33
CA GLY A 330 -6.01 20.70 -5.06
C GLY A 330 -6.12 19.22 -5.39
N ARG A 331 -5.35 18.38 -4.70
CA ARG A 331 -5.32 16.92 -4.94
C ARG A 331 -5.83 16.18 -3.73
N SER A 332 -6.50 15.05 -3.92
CA SER A 332 -6.86 14.19 -2.79
C SER A 332 -5.61 13.70 -2.04
N VAL A 333 -5.78 13.48 -0.73
CA VAL A 333 -4.75 12.94 0.16
C VAL A 333 -5.18 11.55 0.65
N PRO A 334 -4.24 10.61 0.87
CA PRO A 334 -4.59 9.26 1.31
C PRO A 334 -5.23 9.27 2.70
N SER A 335 -4.88 10.21 3.56
CA SER A 335 -5.49 10.46 4.87
C SER A 335 -5.32 11.94 5.20
N GLU A 336 -6.14 12.48 6.10
CA GLU A 336 -5.88 13.83 6.58
C GLU A 336 -4.51 13.88 7.30
N PRO A 337 -3.80 15.02 7.28
CA PRO A 337 -2.55 15.16 8.00
C PRO A 337 -2.77 14.90 9.49
N GLU A 338 -1.96 14.01 10.07
CA GLU A 338 -1.89 13.89 11.53
C GLU A 338 -1.20 15.14 12.08
N PHE A 339 -1.73 15.69 13.18
CA PHE A 339 -1.11 16.83 13.85
C PHE A 339 0.32 16.47 14.25
N LEU A 340 1.27 17.40 14.06
CA LEU A 340 2.67 17.22 14.45
C LEU A 340 2.78 17.25 15.98
N ALA A 341 2.39 16.16 16.65
CA ALA A 341 2.44 15.93 18.09
C ALA A 341 1.52 16.81 18.96
N GLU A 342 0.93 16.19 19.98
CA GLU A 342 0.32 16.89 21.11
C GLU A 342 1.36 17.90 21.65
N TRP A 343 0.95 19.11 22.07
CA TRP A 343 1.89 20.15 22.51
C TRP A 343 2.87 19.63 23.59
N SER A 344 2.42 18.66 24.39
CA SER A 344 3.21 17.88 25.35
C SER A 344 4.37 17.09 24.73
N THR A 345 4.18 16.48 23.56
CA THR A 345 5.16 15.61 22.88
C THR A 345 6.18 16.41 22.06
N LEU A 346 5.81 17.58 21.52
CA LEU A 346 6.77 18.48 20.88
C LEU A 346 7.78 19.06 21.88
N MET A 347 7.33 19.38 23.09
CA MET A 347 8.19 19.87 24.17
C MET A 347 9.18 18.80 24.64
N ALA A 348 8.85 17.51 24.49
CA ALA A 348 9.72 16.38 24.84
C ALA A 348 10.72 16.01 23.73
N ALA A 349 10.50 16.43 22.48
CA ALA A 349 11.25 15.98 21.31
C ALA A 349 12.54 16.78 21.03
N GLU A 350 12.94 17.71 21.90
CA GLU A 350 14.13 18.58 21.78
C GLU A 350 14.25 19.35 20.43
N ASN A 351 13.19 19.40 19.62
CA ASN A 351 13.19 20.07 18.33
C ASN A 351 12.38 21.37 18.38
N GLY A 352 13.00 22.43 18.91
CA GLY A 352 12.36 23.74 19.14
C GLY A 352 11.77 24.42 17.89
N THR A 353 12.16 24.00 16.67
CA THR A 353 11.63 24.57 15.43
C THR A 353 10.27 24.00 15.01
N GLY A 354 9.89 22.82 15.51
CA GLY A 354 8.61 22.18 15.18
C GLY A 354 7.40 22.99 15.64
N ILE A 355 7.51 23.69 16.77
CA ILE A 355 6.47 24.56 17.33
C ILE A 355 6.21 25.75 16.40
N LEU A 356 7.26 26.37 15.86
CA LEU A 356 7.13 27.48 14.91
C LEU A 356 6.47 27.02 13.60
N GLN A 357 6.80 25.81 13.12
CA GLN A 357 6.17 25.24 11.93
C GLN A 357 4.67 24.98 12.13
N GLN A 358 4.23 24.55 13.32
CA GLN A 358 2.79 24.43 13.62
C GLN A 358 2.05 25.78 13.50
N LEU A 359 2.74 26.87 13.84
CA LEU A 359 2.22 28.23 13.70
C LEU A 359 2.30 28.77 12.25
N GLY A 360 2.85 27.99 11.31
CA GLY A 360 3.01 28.38 9.91
C GLY A 360 4.33 29.11 9.60
N ILE A 361 5.20 29.28 10.59
CA ILE A 361 6.50 29.94 10.44
C ILE A 361 7.50 28.99 9.77
N GLY A 362 8.22 29.50 8.76
CA GLY A 362 9.19 28.70 7.99
C GLY A 362 8.56 27.74 6.99
N ILE A 363 7.22 27.78 6.82
CA ILE A 363 6.51 27.00 5.83
C ILE A 363 6.40 27.77 4.51
N SER A 364 6.88 27.18 3.42
CA SER A 364 6.75 27.78 2.09
C SER A 364 5.26 27.83 1.67
N PRO A 365 4.75 29.02 1.28
CA PRO A 365 3.36 29.18 0.89
C PRO A 365 3.05 28.49 -0.45
N ASP A 366 4.01 28.43 -1.35
CA ASP A 366 3.81 27.99 -2.74
C ASP A 366 3.64 26.47 -2.90
N ASN A 367 3.78 25.71 -1.81
CA ASN A 367 3.74 24.25 -1.83
C ASN A 367 2.56 23.69 -1.02
N THR A 368 1.34 24.11 -1.33
CA THR A 368 0.10 23.53 -0.77
C THR A 368 0.02 22.02 -1.02
N ARG A 369 0.45 21.56 -2.21
CA ARG A 369 0.51 20.14 -2.58
C ARG A 369 1.40 19.31 -1.65
N GLY A 370 2.59 19.79 -1.33
CA GLY A 370 3.51 19.09 -0.42
C GLY A 370 3.01 19.01 1.02
N ARG A 371 2.10 19.92 1.39
CA ARG A 371 1.47 19.98 2.72
C ARG A 371 0.13 19.24 2.81
N GLY A 372 -0.39 18.72 1.70
CA GLY A 372 -1.67 18.02 1.67
C GLY A 372 -2.89 18.91 1.87
N ILE A 373 -2.75 20.23 1.71
CA ILE A 373 -3.84 21.22 1.84
C ILE A 373 -4.35 21.66 0.46
N LEU A 374 -5.40 22.47 0.43
CA LEU A 374 -6.01 23.02 -0.80
C LEU A 374 -5.61 24.48 -1.02
N ASP A 375 -5.52 24.90 -2.27
CA ASP A 375 -5.40 26.30 -2.65
C ASP A 375 -6.77 26.97 -2.51
N LEU A 376 -6.84 28.10 -1.84
CA LEU A 376 -8.06 28.89 -1.64
C LEU A 376 -8.12 30.07 -2.61
N GLN A 377 -9.31 30.35 -3.13
CA GLN A 377 -9.63 31.60 -3.82
C GLN A 377 -10.90 32.18 -3.21
N VAL A 378 -10.84 33.43 -2.76
CA VAL A 378 -11.97 34.15 -2.16
C VAL A 378 -12.56 35.08 -3.22
N HIS A 379 -13.84 34.92 -3.55
CA HIS A 379 -14.45 35.58 -4.73
C HIS A 379 -15.36 36.77 -4.42
N SER A 380 -15.84 36.93 -3.18
CA SER A 380 -16.81 37.97 -2.80
C SER A 380 -16.42 38.63 -1.47
N GLY A 381 -17.08 39.75 -1.13
CA GLY A 381 -17.10 40.25 0.25
C GLY A 381 -17.87 39.31 1.19
N PRO A 382 -17.80 39.51 2.52
CA PRO A 382 -18.44 38.62 3.48
C PRO A 382 -19.98 38.69 3.35
N ASP A 383 -20.66 37.54 3.43
CA ASP A 383 -22.11 37.50 3.63
C ASP A 383 -22.42 38.20 4.97
N LEU A 384 -23.36 39.15 4.98
CA LEU A 384 -23.82 39.81 6.21
C LEU A 384 -24.41 38.76 7.16
N TRP A 385 -23.65 38.41 8.20
CA TRP A 385 -24.10 37.55 9.29
C TRP A 385 -24.49 38.42 10.49
N ALA A 386 -25.49 37.95 11.23
CA ALA A 386 -26.15 38.68 12.29
C ALA A 386 -25.22 39.03 13.47
N ASP A 387 -25.56 40.15 14.11
CA ASP A 387 -25.03 40.86 15.28
C ASP A 387 -23.87 40.24 16.10
N PRO A 388 -22.80 40.99 16.45
CA PRO A 388 -21.66 40.51 17.23
C PRO A 388 -21.92 40.28 18.74
N ASP A 389 -23.16 40.44 19.22
CA ASP A 389 -23.46 40.52 20.67
C ASP A 389 -23.57 39.18 21.41
N ASP A 390 -23.46 38.03 20.73
CA ASP A 390 -23.37 36.72 21.40
C ASP A 390 -21.94 36.18 21.31
N GLY A 391 -21.28 36.07 22.48
CA GLY A 391 -19.86 35.73 22.69
C GLY A 391 -19.35 34.44 22.02
N MET A 392 -19.15 34.47 20.70
CA MET A 392 -18.68 33.35 19.88
C MET A 392 -17.23 33.54 19.42
N GLN A 393 -16.29 33.60 20.37
CA GLN A 393 -14.86 33.60 20.05
C GLN A 393 -14.20 32.20 20.18
N MET A 394 -14.96 31.14 20.51
CA MET A 394 -14.41 29.77 20.65
C MET A 394 -15.29 28.61 20.19
N LEU A 395 -16.47 28.84 19.58
CA LEU A 395 -17.45 27.76 19.32
C LEU A 395 -17.74 27.51 17.84
N TYR A 396 -16.78 27.74 16.94
CA TYR A 396 -16.96 27.40 15.53
C TYR A 396 -17.16 25.89 15.30
N TYR A 397 -16.44 25.04 16.06
CA TYR A 397 -16.56 23.58 15.94
C TYR A 397 -17.87 23.01 16.49
N ASP A 398 -18.48 23.68 17.49
CA ASP A 398 -19.82 23.36 17.96
C ASP A 398 -20.92 23.76 16.94
N TRP A 399 -20.59 24.68 16.02
CA TRP A 399 -21.50 25.18 15.00
C TRP A 399 -21.37 24.50 13.64
N LEU A 400 -20.32 23.73 13.38
CA LEU A 400 -20.14 22.96 12.13
C LEU A 400 -21.37 22.10 11.77
N PRO A 401 -22.02 21.38 12.71
CA PRO A 401 -23.24 20.62 12.44
C PRO A 401 -24.44 21.49 12.00
N ASN A 402 -24.40 22.80 12.27
CA ASN A 402 -25.45 23.75 11.92
C ASN A 402 -25.19 24.43 10.56
N PHE A 403 -24.03 24.20 9.92
CA PHE A 403 -23.74 24.66 8.57
C PHE A 403 -24.47 23.81 7.53
N ASN A 404 -25.77 24.03 7.40
CA ASN A 404 -26.50 23.52 6.25
C ASN A 404 -26.24 24.46 5.06
N PRO A 405 -25.61 24.00 3.96
CA PRO A 405 -25.41 24.86 2.79
C PRO A 405 -26.79 25.23 2.23
N THR A 406 -27.21 26.47 2.45
CA THR A 406 -28.48 27.01 1.96
C THR A 406 -28.52 27.21 0.43
N ARG A 407 -27.45 26.87 -0.28
CA ARG A 407 -27.29 26.98 -1.73
C ARG A 407 -26.57 25.75 -2.28
N GLU A 408 -26.84 25.42 -3.53
CA GLU A 408 -26.13 24.36 -4.24
C GLU A 408 -24.61 24.64 -4.27
N VAL A 409 -23.83 23.67 -3.81
CA VAL A 409 -22.36 23.69 -3.83
C VAL A 409 -21.86 22.75 -4.91
N LYS A 410 -20.79 23.14 -5.60
CA LYS A 410 -20.15 22.30 -6.60
C LYS A 410 -18.92 21.63 -5.99
N THR A 411 -18.95 20.31 -5.87
CA THR A 411 -17.85 19.54 -5.30
C THR A 411 -17.34 18.50 -6.30
N ILE A 412 -16.04 18.21 -6.26
CA ILE A 412 -15.42 17.09 -6.96
C ILE A 412 -14.59 16.33 -5.94
N HIS A 413 -14.94 15.07 -5.72
CA HIS A 413 -14.22 14.17 -4.82
C HIS A 413 -13.48 13.11 -5.63
N ALA A 414 -12.29 12.74 -5.18
CA ALA A 414 -11.59 11.56 -5.65
C ALA A 414 -12.24 10.31 -5.08
N GLN A 415 -12.55 9.35 -5.94
CA GLN A 415 -13.05 8.04 -5.52
C GLN A 415 -11.89 7.07 -5.32
N GLU A 416 -11.86 6.37 -4.19
CA GLU A 416 -10.90 5.29 -3.98
C GLU A 416 -11.34 4.07 -4.79
N VAL A 417 -10.65 3.83 -5.90
CA VAL A 417 -10.91 2.69 -6.79
C VAL A 417 -9.68 1.79 -6.89
N LEU A 418 -9.91 0.48 -6.92
CA LEU A 418 -8.84 -0.49 -7.07
C LEU A 418 -8.42 -0.56 -8.54
N ILE A 419 -7.26 0.03 -8.86
CA ILE A 419 -6.66 -0.04 -10.19
C ILE A 419 -5.33 -0.81 -10.17
N PRO A 420 -4.98 -1.51 -11.26
CA PRO A 420 -3.69 -2.17 -11.37
C PRO A 420 -2.51 -1.20 -11.20
N GLN A 421 -1.58 -1.54 -10.31
CA GLN A 421 -0.45 -0.64 -9.98
C GLN A 421 0.84 -0.98 -10.73
N HIS A 422 1.24 -2.25 -10.74
CA HIS A 422 2.57 -2.66 -11.21
C HIS A 422 2.48 -3.54 -12.45
N TRP A 423 3.31 -3.22 -13.46
CA TRP A 423 3.47 -4.05 -14.66
C TRP A 423 4.33 -5.29 -14.41
N ARG A 424 5.21 -5.28 -13.41
CA ARG A 424 6.18 -6.36 -13.15
C ARG A 424 5.50 -7.73 -13.00
N GLY A 425 4.47 -7.82 -12.14
CA GLY A 425 3.73 -9.07 -11.96
C GLY A 425 2.99 -9.51 -13.22
N PHE A 426 2.40 -8.55 -13.95
CA PHE A 426 1.70 -8.82 -15.20
C PHE A 426 2.65 -9.37 -16.29
N VAL A 427 3.85 -8.80 -16.42
CA VAL A 427 4.87 -9.27 -17.38
C VAL A 427 5.30 -10.71 -17.06
N VAL A 428 5.48 -11.06 -15.78
CA VAL A 428 5.80 -12.44 -15.37
C VAL A 428 4.68 -13.41 -15.78
N VAL A 429 3.41 -13.05 -15.53
CA VAL A 429 2.26 -13.86 -15.94
C VAL A 429 2.22 -14.03 -17.47
N MET A 430 2.48 -12.96 -18.22
CA MET A 430 2.54 -13.01 -19.69
C MET A 430 3.64 -13.94 -20.19
N ALA A 431 4.84 -13.90 -19.60
CA ALA A 431 5.93 -14.79 -19.95
C ALA A 431 5.58 -16.27 -19.72
N ILE A 432 4.85 -16.57 -18.63
CA ILE A 432 4.37 -17.92 -18.31
C ILE A 432 3.35 -18.40 -19.34
N ILE A 433 2.41 -17.55 -19.75
CA ILE A 433 1.42 -17.88 -20.79
C ILE A 433 2.12 -18.18 -22.12
N VAL A 434 3.14 -17.39 -22.49
CA VAL A 434 3.94 -17.64 -23.70
C VAL A 434 4.67 -18.98 -23.60
N ALA A 435 5.33 -19.25 -22.47
CA ALA A 435 6.01 -20.53 -22.24
C ALA A 435 5.03 -21.72 -22.31
N HIS A 436 3.83 -21.57 -21.76
CA HIS A 436 2.75 -22.57 -21.85
C HIS A 436 2.38 -22.89 -23.30
N PHE A 437 2.20 -21.86 -24.14
CA PHE A 437 1.91 -22.05 -25.56
C PHE A 437 3.05 -22.75 -26.29
N VAL A 438 4.30 -22.38 -26.02
CA VAL A 438 5.48 -23.03 -26.62
C VAL A 438 5.54 -24.51 -26.25
N VAL A 439 5.40 -24.85 -24.96
CA VAL A 439 5.42 -26.24 -24.48
C VAL A 439 4.25 -27.04 -25.06
N THR A 440 3.05 -26.46 -25.09
CA THR A 440 1.87 -27.12 -25.66
C THR A 440 2.03 -27.35 -27.16
N ALA A 441 2.58 -26.39 -27.90
CA ALA A 441 2.84 -26.55 -29.33
C ALA A 441 3.89 -27.63 -29.60
N LEU A 442 5.00 -27.63 -28.86
CA LEU A 442 6.06 -28.64 -29.00
C LEU A 442 5.54 -30.05 -28.71
N THR A 443 4.75 -30.24 -27.66
CA THR A 443 4.18 -31.56 -27.33
C THR A 443 3.22 -32.06 -28.42
N MET A 444 2.39 -31.19 -28.98
CA MET A 444 1.48 -31.57 -30.07
C MET A 444 2.22 -31.88 -31.37
N VAL A 445 3.29 -31.14 -31.68
CA VAL A 445 4.15 -31.43 -32.85
C VAL A 445 4.86 -32.77 -32.67
N LEU A 446 5.41 -33.04 -31.49
CA LEU A 446 6.04 -34.33 -31.18
C LEU A 446 5.04 -35.48 -31.30
N PHE A 447 3.84 -35.33 -30.76
CA PHE A 447 2.77 -36.31 -30.93
C PHE A 447 2.48 -36.56 -32.41
N ALA A 448 2.21 -35.53 -33.20
CA ALA A 448 1.91 -35.67 -34.63
C ALA A 448 3.05 -36.32 -35.44
N GLN A 449 4.31 -36.12 -35.04
CA GLN A 449 5.47 -36.68 -35.74
C GLN A 449 5.89 -38.07 -35.28
N ARG A 450 5.57 -38.44 -34.03
CA ARG A 450 6.13 -39.63 -33.37
C ARG A 450 5.09 -40.71 -33.06
N THR A 451 3.79 -40.42 -33.19
CA THR A 451 2.74 -41.41 -32.97
C THR A 451 1.98 -41.73 -34.24
N GLU A 452 1.84 -43.01 -34.55
CA GLU A 452 1.07 -43.51 -35.69
C GLU A 452 -0.20 -44.26 -35.26
N SER A 453 -0.17 -44.91 -34.08
CA SER A 453 -1.22 -45.84 -33.64
C SER A 453 -2.09 -45.29 -32.51
N SER A 454 -1.61 -44.30 -31.76
CA SER A 454 -2.28 -43.75 -30.59
C SER A 454 -3.29 -42.68 -30.95
N LEU A 455 -4.57 -42.91 -30.62
CA LEU A 455 -5.59 -41.87 -30.65
C LEU A 455 -5.82 -41.31 -29.24
N LEU A 456 -5.81 -39.99 -29.11
CA LEU A 456 -6.10 -39.28 -27.86
C LEU A 456 -7.59 -39.39 -27.50
N GLY A 457 -7.89 -39.72 -26.24
CA GLY A 457 -9.27 -39.77 -25.75
C GLY A 457 -10.08 -41.02 -26.13
N ASN A 458 -9.46 -42.02 -26.77
CA ASN A 458 -10.13 -43.26 -27.16
C ASN A 458 -9.92 -44.38 -26.12
N ALA A 459 -10.85 -44.48 -25.16
CA ALA A 459 -10.76 -45.42 -24.05
C ALA A 459 -10.75 -46.89 -24.48
N TRP A 460 -11.63 -47.30 -25.40
CA TRP A 460 -11.67 -48.69 -25.90
C TRP A 460 -10.39 -49.10 -26.62
N GLN A 461 -9.79 -48.17 -27.37
CA GLN A 461 -8.51 -48.42 -28.02
C GLN A 461 -7.41 -48.65 -26.97
N ALA A 462 -7.32 -47.79 -25.97
CA ALA A 462 -6.36 -47.92 -24.88
C ALA A 462 -6.50 -49.23 -24.10
N VAL A 463 -7.74 -49.63 -23.77
CA VAL A 463 -8.01 -50.90 -23.08
C VAL A 463 -7.66 -52.10 -23.97
N SER A 464 -8.02 -52.06 -25.25
CA SER A 464 -7.72 -53.16 -26.19
C SER A 464 -6.23 -53.40 -26.38
N GLN A 465 -5.42 -52.33 -26.29
CA GLN A 465 -3.96 -52.37 -26.42
C GLN A 465 -3.26 -52.88 -25.16
N VAL A 466 -3.88 -52.70 -23.99
CA VAL A 466 -3.36 -53.18 -22.70
C VAL A 466 -3.54 -54.69 -22.54
N VAL A 467 -4.59 -55.27 -23.11
CA VAL A 467 -4.81 -56.72 -23.07
C VAL A 467 -4.03 -57.37 -24.22
N SER A 468 -2.81 -57.82 -23.94
CA SER A 468 -1.87 -58.46 -24.88
C SER A 468 -1.39 -59.82 -24.33
N PRO A 469 -0.79 -60.70 -25.15
CA PRO A 469 -0.17 -61.94 -24.66
C PRO A 469 0.87 -61.70 -23.55
N ASP A 470 1.64 -60.62 -23.64
CA ASP A 470 2.76 -60.29 -22.73
C ASP A 470 2.30 -59.69 -21.39
N THR A 471 1.06 -59.20 -21.32
CA THR A 471 0.48 -58.54 -20.15
C THR A 471 -0.69 -59.30 -19.53
N GLN A 472 -1.22 -60.32 -20.20
CA GLN A 472 -2.45 -61.03 -19.82
C GLN A 472 -2.32 -61.80 -18.51
N ASP A 473 -1.15 -62.37 -18.23
CA ASP A 473 -0.84 -63.08 -16.99
C ASP A 473 -0.94 -62.15 -15.76
N ILE A 474 -0.34 -60.97 -15.86
CA ILE A 474 -0.33 -59.99 -14.79
C ILE A 474 -1.69 -59.32 -14.64
N ILE A 475 -2.39 -58.99 -15.73
CA ILE A 475 -3.74 -58.42 -15.66
C ILE A 475 -4.70 -59.37 -14.95
N ARG A 476 -4.59 -60.68 -15.20
CA ARG A 476 -5.39 -61.70 -14.49
C ARG A 476 -5.04 -61.77 -13.01
N ALA A 477 -3.75 -61.77 -12.67
CA ALA A 477 -3.29 -61.77 -11.27
C ALA A 477 -3.76 -60.52 -10.51
N ALA A 478 -3.62 -59.34 -11.12
CA ALA A 478 -4.08 -58.07 -10.54
C ALA A 478 -5.59 -58.06 -10.33
N GLY A 479 -6.36 -58.61 -11.28
CA GLY A 479 -7.81 -58.70 -11.20
C GLY A 479 -8.31 -59.71 -10.16
N SER A 480 -7.62 -60.85 -9.99
CA SER A 480 -8.02 -61.86 -9.00
C SER A 480 -7.67 -61.49 -7.56
N GLU A 481 -6.56 -60.76 -7.36
CA GLU A 481 -6.04 -60.43 -6.02
C GLU A 481 -6.35 -58.99 -5.57
N GLY A 482 -6.91 -58.16 -6.45
CA GLY A 482 -7.25 -56.77 -6.13
C GLY A 482 -6.04 -55.88 -5.86
N ILE A 483 -4.96 -56.12 -6.61
CA ILE A 483 -3.66 -55.44 -6.43
C ILE A 483 -3.81 -53.94 -6.72
N LYS A 484 -3.28 -53.09 -5.84
CA LYS A 484 -3.25 -51.63 -6.03
C LYS A 484 -2.02 -51.22 -6.83
N ASP A 485 -2.09 -50.08 -7.53
CA ASP A 485 -0.96 -49.53 -8.30
C ASP A 485 0.34 -49.40 -7.49
N LYS A 486 0.25 -49.09 -6.19
CA LYS A 486 1.44 -49.00 -5.30
C LYS A 486 2.09 -50.36 -5.02
N ASP A 487 1.31 -51.44 -5.05
CA ASP A 487 1.76 -52.80 -4.77
C ASP A 487 2.22 -53.52 -6.06
N MET A 488 1.90 -52.92 -7.22
CA MET A 488 2.29 -53.40 -8.55
C MET A 488 3.82 -53.40 -8.76
N GLU A 489 4.53 -52.42 -8.19
CA GLU A 489 6.01 -52.38 -8.22
C GLU A 489 6.65 -53.52 -7.43
N VAL A 490 6.00 -53.94 -6.33
CA VAL A 490 6.48 -55.06 -5.51
C VAL A 490 6.27 -56.38 -6.25
N LEU A 491 5.11 -56.54 -6.91
CA LEU A 491 4.79 -57.73 -7.71
C LEU A 491 5.70 -57.89 -8.93
N THR A 492 5.97 -56.81 -9.65
CA THR A 492 6.86 -56.84 -10.81
C THR A 492 8.30 -57.16 -10.41
N ARG A 493 8.76 -56.69 -9.23
CA ARG A 493 10.05 -57.10 -8.66
C ARG A 493 10.08 -58.57 -8.22
N SER A 494 9.02 -59.08 -7.58
CA SER A 494 8.98 -60.47 -7.12
C SER A 494 8.91 -61.48 -8.28
N THR A 495 8.35 -61.07 -9.41
CA THR A 495 8.28 -61.86 -10.64
C THR A 495 9.49 -61.67 -11.57
N GLY A 496 10.43 -60.77 -11.22
CA GLY A 496 11.63 -60.49 -12.02
C GLY A 496 11.39 -59.65 -13.28
N ARG A 497 10.19 -59.06 -13.42
CA ARG A 497 9.74 -58.28 -14.59
C ARG A 497 9.90 -56.76 -14.39
N ASP A 498 10.55 -56.33 -13.30
CA ASP A 498 10.73 -54.92 -12.95
C ASP A 498 11.62 -54.12 -13.93
N LYS A 499 12.44 -54.83 -14.72
CA LYS A 499 13.31 -54.23 -15.74
C LYS A 499 12.75 -54.32 -17.16
N GLU A 500 11.64 -55.01 -17.35
CA GLU A 500 11.01 -55.11 -18.67
C GLU A 500 10.45 -53.76 -19.10
N VAL A 501 10.84 -53.34 -20.30
CA VAL A 501 10.30 -52.14 -20.94
C VAL A 501 9.16 -52.59 -21.85
N ILE A 502 7.99 -52.01 -21.66
CA ILE A 502 6.82 -52.28 -22.50
C ILE A 502 6.57 -51.07 -23.40
N ALA A 503 6.35 -51.33 -24.69
CA ALA A 503 6.01 -50.33 -25.69
C ALA A 503 4.86 -50.80 -26.59
N LEU A 504 4.18 -49.87 -27.26
CA LEU A 504 3.18 -50.16 -28.28
C LEU A 504 3.87 -50.58 -29.58
N SER A 505 3.53 -51.75 -30.10
CA SER A 505 4.02 -52.26 -31.39
C SER A 505 2.95 -53.04 -32.15
N SER A 506 3.11 -53.20 -33.47
CA SER A 506 2.18 -54.00 -34.29
C SER A 506 2.40 -55.49 -34.08
N GLY A 507 1.35 -56.24 -33.79
CA GLY A 507 1.45 -57.68 -33.61
C GLY A 507 1.65 -58.45 -34.91
N VAL A 508 2.69 -59.29 -34.95
CA VAL A 508 3.10 -60.08 -36.13
C VAL A 508 1.98 -61.03 -36.62
N ASP A 509 1.19 -61.60 -35.70
CA ASP A 509 0.14 -62.58 -36.03
C ASP A 509 -1.27 -61.99 -36.15
N SER A 510 -1.53 -60.85 -35.51
CA SER A 510 -2.87 -60.27 -35.37
C SER A 510 -3.08 -59.00 -36.21
N GLY A 511 -2.01 -58.36 -36.68
CA GLY A 511 -2.04 -57.03 -37.29
C GLY A 511 -2.52 -55.92 -36.34
N ARG A 512 -2.77 -56.24 -35.06
CA ARG A 512 -3.30 -55.33 -34.05
C ARG A 512 -2.15 -54.68 -33.29
N THR A 513 -2.19 -53.36 -33.09
CA THR A 513 -1.26 -52.67 -32.19
C THR A 513 -1.57 -53.06 -30.75
N GLU A 514 -0.57 -53.49 -29.99
CA GLU A 514 -0.71 -53.90 -28.60
C GLU A 514 0.59 -53.67 -27.82
N LEU A 515 0.50 -53.66 -26.49
CA LEU A 515 1.65 -53.53 -25.62
C LEU A 515 2.48 -54.81 -25.66
N ARG A 516 3.79 -54.71 -25.93
CA ARG A 516 4.74 -55.82 -25.95
C ARG A 516 6.03 -55.48 -25.23
N VAL A 517 6.72 -56.52 -24.76
CA VAL A 517 8.08 -56.37 -24.22
C VAL A 517 9.02 -55.95 -25.34
N TYR A 518 9.75 -54.85 -25.13
CA TYR A 518 10.65 -54.21 -26.09
C TYR A 518 12.07 -54.77 -26.06
#